data_AF-A0A977KZD2-F1
#
_entry.id   AF-A0A977KZD2-F1
#
_cell.length_a   1.000
_cell.length_b   1.000
_cell.length_c   1.000
_cell.angle_alpha   90.00
_cell.angle_beta   90.00
_cell.angle_gamma   90.00
#
_symmetry.space_group_name_H-M   'P 1'
#
loop_
_entity.id
_entity.type
_entity.pdbx_description
1 polymer ?
#
loop_
_entity_poly.entity_id
_entity_poly.type
_entity_poly.pdbx_seq_one_letter_code
_entity_poly.pdbx_strand_id
1 'polypeptide(L)'
;MMVRYSSINLNSDNISAILARVKEEPAIITDEIQDVAIILSIAEYQKILKNNIESFQHFCDRVGLEAENRGLTEEFLFEILNDE
;
A
#
# COMPACT_ATOMS: atom_id res chain seq x y z
N MET A 1 14.54 -2.49 3.52
CA MET A 1 14.69 -3.72 2.71
C MET A 1 14.47 -3.32 1.26
N MET A 2 15.50 -3.37 0.42
CA MET A 2 15.35 -3.07 -1.01
C MET A 2 14.77 -4.31 -1.67
N VAL A 3 13.52 -4.23 -2.15
CA VAL A 3 12.92 -5.31 -2.92
C VAL A 3 13.70 -5.39 -4.24
N ARG A 4 14.26 -6.57 -4.54
CA ARG A 4 14.89 -6.80 -5.84
C ARG A 4 13.77 -7.04 -6.84
N TYR A 5 13.81 -6.29 -7.93
CA TYR A 5 12.89 -6.45 -9.03
C TYR A 5 13.66 -6.91 -10.27
N SER A 6 13.08 -7.85 -10.99
CA SER A 6 13.53 -8.22 -12.32
C SER A 6 12.85 -7.30 -13.34
N SER A 7 13.62 -6.52 -14.10
CA SER A 7 13.10 -5.70 -15.20
C SER A 7 12.84 -6.56 -16.44
N ILE A 8 11.67 -6.40 -17.06
CA ILE A 8 11.25 -7.20 -18.20
C ILE A 8 10.58 -6.33 -19.25
N ASN A 9 10.99 -6.50 -20.51
CA ASN A 9 10.28 -5.97 -21.67
C ASN A 9 9.12 -6.93 -22.02
N LEU A 10 7.88 -6.47 -21.91
CA LEU A 10 6.68 -7.30 -22.10
C LEU A 10 6.34 -7.43 -23.59
N ASN A 11 6.19 -8.66 -24.08
CA ASN A 11 5.68 -8.96 -25.43
C ASN A 11 4.75 -10.16 -25.39
N SER A 12 4.02 -10.44 -26.48
CA SER A 12 3.02 -11.52 -26.54
C SER A 12 3.59 -12.90 -26.19
N ASP A 13 4.86 -13.13 -26.50
CA ASP A 13 5.48 -14.45 -26.46
C ASP A 13 5.98 -14.79 -25.05
N ASN A 14 6.29 -13.77 -24.24
CA ASN A 14 6.85 -13.93 -22.90
C ASN A 14 5.84 -13.76 -21.76
N ILE A 15 4.60 -13.33 -22.03
CA ILE A 15 3.57 -13.08 -21.00
C ILE A 15 3.37 -14.29 -20.08
N SER A 16 3.19 -15.50 -20.65
CA SER A 16 2.94 -16.71 -19.86
C SER A 16 4.10 -17.05 -18.93
N ALA A 17 5.34 -16.85 -19.39
CA ALA A 17 6.53 -17.08 -18.59
C ALA A 17 6.66 -16.04 -17.45
N ILE A 18 6.30 -14.79 -17.73
CA ILE A 18 6.27 -13.72 -16.73
C ILE A 18 5.21 -14.01 -15.66
N LEU A 19 3.99 -14.39 -16.06
CA LEU A 19 2.92 -14.74 -15.13
C LEU A 19 3.28 -15.93 -14.23
N ALA A 20 4.07 -16.88 -14.75
CA ALA A 20 4.59 -17.98 -13.93
C ALA A 20 5.59 -17.50 -12.88
N ARG A 21 6.49 -16.56 -13.23
CA ARG A 21 7.52 -16.00 -12.32
C ARG A 21 6.97 -15.02 -11.28
N VAL A 22 5.94 -14.25 -11.62
CA VAL A 22 5.29 -13.29 -10.72
C VAL A 22 4.72 -13.94 -9.45
N LYS A 23 4.50 -15.27 -9.46
CA LYS A 23 4.13 -16.01 -8.25
C LYS A 23 5.25 -16.08 -7.21
N GLU A 24 6.51 -16.00 -7.64
CA GLU A 24 7.69 -16.12 -6.79
C GLU A 24 8.24 -14.75 -6.40
N GLU A 25 8.25 -13.80 -7.34
CA GLU A 25 8.79 -12.45 -7.13
C GLU A 25 8.12 -11.38 -8.02
N PRO A 26 7.99 -10.13 -7.54
CA PRO A 26 7.53 -9.00 -8.35
C PRO A 26 8.41 -8.72 -9.57
N ALA A 27 7.79 -8.31 -10.67
CA ALA A 27 8.50 -7.89 -11.88
C ALA A 27 8.16 -6.43 -12.26
N ILE A 28 9.16 -5.68 -12.69
CA ILE A 28 8.98 -4.35 -13.28
C ILE A 28 8.86 -4.52 -14.79
N ILE A 29 7.80 -3.95 -15.37
CA ILE A 29 7.63 -3.82 -16.82
C ILE A 29 8.30 -2.54 -17.25
N THR A 30 9.20 -2.64 -18.22
CA THR A 30 9.88 -1.49 -18.82
C THR A 30 9.46 -1.26 -20.28
N ASP A 31 9.40 0.01 -20.66
CA ASP A 31 9.34 0.45 -22.05
C ASP A 31 10.67 1.12 -22.41
N GLU A 32 11.49 0.42 -23.18
CA GLU A 32 12.89 0.69 -23.59
C GLU A 32 13.88 1.15 -22.50
N ILE A 33 13.58 2.23 -21.77
CA ILE A 33 14.46 2.88 -20.79
C ILE A 33 13.73 3.21 -19.48
N GLN A 34 12.39 3.23 -19.47
CA GLN A 34 11.59 3.66 -18.30
C GLN A 34 10.82 2.50 -17.67
N ASP A 35 10.76 2.52 -16.34
CA ASP A 35 9.86 1.68 -15.56
C ASP A 35 8.43 2.18 -15.75
N VAL A 36 7.56 1.35 -16.35
CA VAL A 36 6.19 1.75 -16.70
C VAL A 36 5.16 1.17 -15.74
N ALA A 37 5.37 -0.07 -15.30
CA ALA A 37 4.42 -0.76 -14.42
C ALA A 37 5.11 -1.85 -13.60
N ILE A 38 4.40 -2.37 -12.59
CA ILE A 38 4.84 -3.52 -11.80
C ILE A 38 3.74 -4.59 -11.86
N ILE A 39 4.13 -5.84 -12.06
CA ILE A 39 3.24 -6.99 -11.88
C ILE A 39 3.58 -7.67 -10.56
N LEU A 40 2.55 -7.90 -9.75
CA LEU A 40 2.62 -8.56 -8.45
C LEU A 40 1.66 -9.75 -8.43
N SER A 41 1.97 -10.77 -7.64
CA SER A 41 0.95 -11.76 -7.30
C SER A 41 -0.16 -11.12 -6.46
N ILE A 42 -1.37 -11.66 -6.55
CA ILE A 42 -2.50 -11.19 -5.72
C ILE A 42 -2.16 -11.26 -4.23
N ALA A 43 -1.46 -12.32 -3.81
CA ALA A 43 -1.05 -12.49 -2.42
C ALA A 43 -0.09 -11.39 -1.95
N GLU A 44 0.87 -10.98 -2.78
CA GLU A 44 1.79 -9.88 -2.45
C GLU A 44 1.09 -8.54 -2.43
N TYR A 45 0.22 -8.27 -3.41
CA TYR A 45 -0.60 -7.06 -3.41
C TYR A 45 -1.44 -6.95 -2.13
N GLN A 46 -2.07 -8.05 -1.72
CA GLN A 46 -2.85 -8.10 -0.47
C GLN A 46 -1.98 -7.89 0.77
N LYS A 47 -0.75 -8.42 0.83
CA LYS A 47 0.19 -8.17 1.94
C LYS A 47 0.55 -6.69 2.04
N ILE A 48 0.83 -6.02 0.93
CA ILE A 48 1.15 -4.58 0.90
C ILE A 48 -0.06 -3.76 1.39
N LEU A 49 -1.25 -4.08 0.87
CA LEU A 49 -2.50 -3.43 1.31
C LEU A 49 -2.73 -3.61 2.80
N LYS A 50 -2.61 -4.84 3.31
CA LYS A 50 -2.78 -5.13 4.73
C LYS A 50 -1.81 -4.33 5.60
N ASN A 51 -0.53 -4.30 5.25
CA ASN A 51 0.48 -3.53 5.99
C ASN A 51 0.18 -2.02 5.96
N ASN A 52 -0.31 -1.50 4.83
CA ASN A 52 -0.69 -0.09 4.73
C ASN A 52 -1.92 0.22 5.60
N ILE A 53 -2.91 -0.68 5.64
CA ILE A 53 -4.09 -0.55 6.51
C ILE A 53 -3.67 -0.59 7.98
N GLU A 54 -2.83 -1.54 8.39
CA GLU A 54 -2.32 -1.64 9.77
C GLU A 54 -1.50 -0.40 10.16
N SER A 55 -0.66 0.08 9.25
CA SER A 55 0.13 1.31 9.47
C SER A 55 -0.76 2.54 9.61
N PHE A 56 -1.84 2.62 8.82
CA PHE A 56 -2.83 3.69 8.91
C PHE A 56 -3.63 3.61 10.22
N GLN A 57 -4.05 2.40 10.63
CA GLN A 57 -4.73 2.19 11.91
C GLN A 57 -3.85 2.62 13.08
N HIS A 58 -2.59 2.21 13.12
CA HIS A 58 -1.66 2.67 14.15
C HIS A 58 -1.40 4.18 14.10
N PHE A 59 -1.46 4.81 12.93
CA PHE A 59 -1.43 6.26 12.84
C PHE A 59 -2.66 6.88 13.51
N CYS A 60 -3.86 6.41 13.17
CA CYS A 60 -5.10 6.86 13.78
C CYS A 60 -5.12 6.66 15.30
N ASP A 61 -4.67 5.50 15.79
CA ASP A 61 -4.60 5.20 17.22
C ASP A 61 -3.72 6.22 17.96
N ARG A 62 -2.55 6.55 17.40
CA ARG A 62 -1.65 7.56 17.98
C ARG A 62 -2.27 8.94 18.00
N VAL A 63 -2.91 9.34 16.90
CA VAL A 63 -3.57 10.65 16.80
C VAL A 63 -4.75 10.73 17.77
N GLY A 64 -5.54 9.66 17.88
CA GLY A 64 -6.64 9.55 18.83
C GLY A 64 -6.17 9.69 20.28
N LEU A 65 -5.11 8.95 20.64
CA LEU A 65 -4.52 9.05 21.98
C LEU A 65 -3.95 10.45 22.26
N GLU A 66 -3.32 11.09 21.27
CA GLU A 66 -2.84 12.46 21.41
C GLU A 66 -3.99 13.46 21.59
N ALA A 67 -5.09 13.29 20.87
CA ALA A 67 -6.28 14.12 21.01
C ALA A 67 -6.89 13.96 22.41
N GLU A 68 -7.11 12.73 22.88
CA GLU A 68 -7.58 12.45 24.25
C GLU A 68 -6.68 13.11 25.30
N ASN A 69 -5.35 12.96 25.17
CA ASN A 69 -4.38 13.59 26.08
C ASN A 69 -4.43 15.13 26.05
N ARG A 70 -4.85 15.73 24.92
CA ARG A 70 -5.06 17.16 24.77
C ARG A 70 -6.44 17.63 25.23
N GLY A 71 -7.25 16.72 25.79
CA GLY A 71 -8.57 17.02 26.33
C GLY A 71 -9.69 17.01 25.29
N LEU A 72 -9.47 16.39 24.11
CA LEU A 72 -10.58 16.09 23.19
C LEU A 72 -11.42 14.97 23.82
N THR A 73 -12.56 15.34 24.39
CA THR A 73 -13.54 14.39 24.93
C THR A 73 -14.77 14.32 24.05
N GLU A 74 -15.62 13.32 24.30
CA GLU A 74 -16.88 13.15 23.58
C GLU A 74 -17.82 14.34 23.80
N GLU A 75 -17.77 14.95 24.99
CA GLU A 75 -18.50 16.19 25.30
C GLU A 75 -18.00 17.38 24.49
N PHE A 76 -16.68 17.56 24.37
CA PHE A 76 -16.09 18.65 23.56
C PHE A 76 -16.38 18.47 22.07
N LEU A 77 -16.39 17.23 21.58
CA LEU A 77 -16.83 16.91 20.22
C LEU A 77 -18.31 17.27 20.03
N PHE A 78 -19.16 16.94 21.00
CA PHE A 78 -20.58 17.26 20.97
C PHE A 78 -20.83 18.77 21.00
N GLU A 79 -20.03 19.54 21.74
CA GLU A 79 -20.07 21.00 21.70
C GLU A 79 -19.76 21.52 20.30
N ILE A 80 -18.64 21.10 19.67
CA ILE A 80 -18.27 21.54 18.31
C ILE A 80 -19.35 21.18 17.28
N LEU A 81 -19.93 19.98 17.36
CA LEU A 81 -20.91 19.50 16.38
C LEU A 81 -22.29 20.16 16.53
N ASN A 82 -22.59 20.75 17.69
CA ASN A 82 -23.85 21.45 17.95
C ASN A 82 -23.70 22.97 17.96
N ASP A 83 -22.49 23.51 17.75
CA ASP A 83 -22.21 24.95 17.63
C ASP A 83 -22.51 25.45 16.19
N GLU A 84 -23.71 25.12 15.67
CA GLU A 84 -24.35 25.80 14.52
C GLU A 84 -25.26 26.95 14.99
#